data_AF-A0A4Q2SN95-F1
#
_entry.id   AF-A0A4Q2SN95-F1
#
_cell.length_a   1.000
_cell.length_b   1.000
_cell.length_c   1.000
_cell.angle_alpha   90.00
_cell.angle_beta   90.00
_cell.angle_gamma   90.00
#
_symmetry.space_group_name_H-M   'P 1'
#
loop_
_entity.id
_entity.type
_entity.pdbx_description
1 polymer ?
#
loop_
_entity_poly.entity_id
_entity_poly.type
_entity_poly.pdbx_seq_one_letter_code
_entity_poly.pdbx_strand_id
1 'polypeptide(L)'
;MGKRQAGITAGELIAELEADPEHQARRREREAAADEEHAVLREVEKPVVADLAAIGVEVDSPWNLYRDPDARARAVPVLLDHLDRDYPDMLSHVLSHVAVREHYDDLLSFLSDESLGSTRISFIRPVNRIGNRIEQGKGRQVIEGLVDHPQLSAEARAVLAGRSRNS
;
A
#
# COMPACT_ATOMS: atom_id res chain seq x y z
N MET A 1 -14.12 15.49 46.76
CA MET A 1 -13.03 16.00 45.90
C MET A 1 -12.37 14.83 45.21
N GLY A 2 -12.68 14.59 43.93
CA GLY A 2 -12.02 13.53 43.15
C GLY A 2 -10.63 13.99 42.73
N LYS A 3 -9.58 13.27 43.16
CA LYS A 3 -8.21 13.53 42.72
C LYS A 3 -8.13 13.21 41.23
N ARG A 4 -7.75 14.21 40.41
CA ARG A 4 -7.36 13.99 39.01
C ARG A 4 -6.12 13.09 39.02
N GLN A 5 -6.21 11.93 38.37
CA GLN A 5 -5.07 11.04 38.16
C GLN A 5 -4.01 11.83 37.38
N ALA A 6 -2.80 11.94 37.93
CA ALA A 6 -1.69 12.63 37.27
C ALA A 6 -1.43 11.94 35.92
N GLY A 7 -1.27 12.72 34.85
CA GLY A 7 -0.99 12.16 33.53
C GLY A 7 0.36 11.45 33.54
N ILE A 8 0.37 10.17 33.14
CA ILE A 8 1.58 9.39 32.93
C ILE A 8 2.30 9.89 31.67
N THR A 9 3.63 9.95 31.69
CA THR A 9 4.42 10.26 30.50
C THR A 9 4.48 9.07 29.54
N ALA A 10 4.79 9.31 28.27
CA ALA A 10 4.94 8.22 27.30
C ALA A 10 6.02 7.20 27.72
N GLY A 11 7.11 7.65 28.35
CA GLY A 11 8.18 6.77 28.84
C GLY A 11 7.75 5.91 30.03
N GLU A 12 7.03 6.49 30.99
CA GLU A 12 6.47 5.75 32.13
C GLU A 12 5.42 4.73 31.67
N LEU A 13 4.59 5.08 30.69
CA LEU A 13 3.62 4.15 30.10
C LEU A 13 4.32 3.00 29.37
N ILE A 14 5.39 3.26 28.62
CA ILE A 14 6.18 2.19 27.97
C ILE A 14 6.75 1.25 29.03
N ALA A 15 7.34 1.77 30.10
CA ALA A 15 7.90 0.95 31.18
C ALA A 15 6.83 0.10 31.90
N GLU A 16 5.62 0.65 32.10
CA GLU A 16 4.49 -0.09 32.67
C GLU A 16 4.02 -1.22 31.74
N LEU A 17 3.90 -0.94 30.44
CA LEU A 17 3.52 -1.94 29.44
C LEU A 17 4.58 -3.03 29.27
N GLU A 18 5.88 -2.69 29.40
CA GLU A 18 6.99 -3.66 29.41
C GLU A 18 6.95 -4.58 30.64
N ALA A 19 6.56 -4.05 31.80
CA ALA A 19 6.45 -4.80 33.04
C ALA A 19 5.15 -5.63 33.17
N ASP A 20 4.09 -5.31 32.41
CA ASP A 20 2.80 -6.03 32.42
C ASP A 20 2.87 -7.37 31.66
N PRO A 21 2.82 -8.54 32.35
CA PRO A 21 2.89 -9.84 31.71
C PRO A 21 1.75 -10.12 30.74
N GLU A 22 0.54 -9.60 30.98
CA GLU A 22 -0.59 -9.79 30.08
C GLU A 22 -0.42 -8.97 28.79
N HIS A 23 0.11 -7.74 28.91
CA HIS A 23 0.46 -6.95 27.73
C HIS A 23 1.55 -7.64 26.91
N GLN A 24 2.59 -8.17 27.57
CA GLN A 24 3.64 -8.94 26.89
C GLN A 24 3.11 -10.21 26.23
N ALA A 25 2.15 -10.92 26.84
CA ALA A 25 1.53 -12.11 26.26
C ALA A 25 0.70 -11.76 25.02
N ARG A 26 -0.20 -10.77 25.13
CA ARG A 26 -1.00 -10.29 23.99
C ARG A 26 -0.13 -9.76 22.85
N ARG A 27 1.00 -9.11 23.16
CA ARG A 27 1.94 -8.62 22.14
C ARG A 27 2.61 -9.77 21.42
N ARG A 28 3.09 -10.79 22.16
CA ARG A 28 3.70 -12.00 21.58
C ARG A 28 2.72 -12.82 20.75
N GLU A 29 1.47 -12.96 21.17
CA GLU A 29 0.44 -13.65 20.39
C GLU A 29 0.15 -12.93 19.07
N ARG A 30 0.07 -11.60 19.09
CA ARG A 30 -0.11 -10.79 17.88
C ARG A 30 1.10 -10.85 16.95
N GLU A 31 2.30 -10.78 17.51
CA GLU A 31 3.55 -10.88 16.76
C GLU A 31 3.68 -12.26 16.11
N ALA A 32 3.38 -13.34 16.84
CA ALA A 32 3.38 -14.69 16.30
C ALA A 32 2.31 -14.90 15.21
N ALA A 33 1.10 -14.36 15.39
CA ALA A 33 0.04 -14.41 14.39
C ALA A 33 0.43 -13.64 13.11
N ALA A 34 1.04 -12.45 13.28
CA ALA A 34 1.55 -11.67 12.16
C ALA A 34 2.72 -12.39 11.46
N ASP A 35 3.62 -13.04 12.20
CA ASP A 35 4.74 -13.80 11.65
C ASP A 35 4.29 -15.00 10.81
N GLU A 36 3.22 -15.67 11.23
CA GLU A 36 2.59 -16.79 10.51
C GLU A 36 1.90 -16.31 9.22
N GLU A 37 1.14 -15.22 9.29
CA GLU A 37 0.53 -14.58 8.11
C GLU A 37 1.61 -14.10 7.11
N HIS A 38 2.67 -13.47 7.62
CA HIS A 38 3.80 -13.03 6.81
C HIS A 38 4.60 -14.20 6.22
N ALA A 39 4.60 -15.39 6.83
CA ALA A 39 5.30 -16.55 6.28
C ALA A 39 4.69 -17.01 4.96
N VAL A 40 3.36 -17.01 4.86
CA VAL A 40 2.64 -17.34 3.62
C VAL A 40 2.93 -16.31 2.54
N LEU A 41 2.90 -15.02 2.89
CA LEU A 41 3.21 -13.94 1.97
C LEU A 41 4.65 -13.99 1.47
N ARG A 42 5.62 -14.29 2.34
CA ARG A 42 7.04 -14.44 1.96
C ARG A 42 7.24 -15.49 0.86
N GLU A 43 6.52 -16.61 0.92
CA GLU A 43 6.60 -17.64 -0.13
C GLU A 43 6.07 -17.14 -1.48
N VAL A 44 4.97 -16.38 -1.47
CA VAL A 44 4.39 -15.77 -2.68
C VAL A 44 5.27 -14.63 -3.22
N GLU A 45 5.92 -13.87 -2.32
CA GLU A 45 6.78 -12.73 -2.66
C GLU A 45 8.16 -13.14 -3.19
N LYS A 46 8.60 -14.38 -3.01
CA LYS A 46 9.93 -14.86 -3.43
C LYS A 46 10.31 -14.47 -4.87
N PRO A 47 9.45 -14.64 -5.89
CA PRO A 47 9.84 -14.30 -7.25
C PRO A 47 10.10 -12.80 -7.42
N VAL A 48 9.22 -11.94 -6.87
CA VAL A 48 9.39 -10.48 -7.00
C VAL A 48 10.59 -9.99 -6.18
N VAL A 49 10.83 -10.56 -5.01
CA VAL A 49 12.03 -10.24 -4.21
C VAL A 49 13.31 -10.63 -4.94
N ALA A 50 13.33 -11.79 -5.60
CA ALA A 50 14.47 -12.24 -6.39
C ALA A 50 14.74 -11.30 -7.59
N ASP A 51 13.69 -10.91 -8.32
CA ASP A 51 13.81 -10.01 -9.47
C ASP A 51 14.19 -8.58 -9.04
N LEU A 52 13.77 -8.12 -7.85
CA LEU A 52 14.23 -6.87 -7.23
C LEU A 52 15.72 -6.94 -6.83
N ALA A 53 16.17 -8.04 -6.23
CA ALA A 53 17.57 -8.23 -5.88
C ALA A 53 18.46 -8.23 -7.14
N ALA A 54 17.99 -8.80 -8.25
CA ALA A 54 18.71 -8.82 -9.53
C ALA A 54 19.02 -7.42 -10.09
N ILE A 55 18.25 -6.39 -9.71
CA ILE A 55 18.49 -4.99 -10.07
C ILE A 55 19.15 -4.17 -8.94
N GLY A 56 19.63 -4.83 -7.89
CA GLY A 56 20.29 -4.21 -6.74
C GLY A 56 19.35 -3.56 -5.72
N VAL A 57 18.08 -3.99 -5.67
CA VAL A 57 17.10 -3.57 -4.66
C VAL A 57 16.94 -4.69 -3.63
N GLU A 58 17.70 -4.59 -2.55
CA GLU A 58 17.72 -5.57 -1.46
C GLU A 58 16.58 -5.30 -0.45
N VAL A 59 15.51 -6.09 -0.52
CA VAL A 59 14.39 -6.06 0.42
C VAL A 59 13.96 -7.49 0.77
N ASP A 60 13.53 -7.70 2.01
CA ASP A 60 12.92 -8.95 2.49
C ASP A 60 11.43 -9.08 2.12
N SER A 61 10.81 -7.96 1.73
CA SER A 61 9.44 -7.88 1.24
C SER A 61 9.26 -6.64 0.35
N PRO A 62 8.48 -6.69 -0.76
CA PRO A 62 8.13 -5.52 -1.56
C PRO A 62 7.46 -4.41 -0.73
N TRP A 63 6.80 -4.76 0.37
CA TRP A 63 6.22 -3.79 1.29
C TRP A 63 7.28 -2.88 1.93
N ASN A 64 8.54 -3.29 2.02
CA ASN A 64 9.61 -2.47 2.61
C ASN A 64 10.24 -1.47 1.63
N LEU A 65 9.78 -1.42 0.37
CA LEU A 65 10.20 -0.40 -0.61
C LEU A 65 9.92 1.03 -0.14
N TYR A 66 8.98 1.25 0.80
CA TYR A 66 8.78 2.60 1.34
C TYR A 66 10.00 3.13 2.12
N ARG A 67 10.91 2.28 2.57
CA ARG A 67 12.05 2.70 3.41
C ARG A 67 13.12 3.46 2.63
N ASP A 68 13.21 3.25 1.32
CA ASP A 68 14.21 3.87 0.45
C ASP A 68 13.55 4.44 -0.83
N PRO A 69 13.46 5.78 -0.96
CA PRO A 69 12.91 6.42 -2.16
C PRO A 69 13.62 6.03 -3.47
N ASP A 70 14.94 5.82 -3.45
CA ASP A 70 15.71 5.47 -4.65
C ASP A 70 15.42 4.03 -5.08
N ALA A 71 15.22 3.14 -4.11
CA ALA A 71 14.77 1.77 -4.36
C ALA A 71 13.38 1.74 -5.01
N ARG A 72 12.44 2.62 -4.61
CA ARG A 72 11.08 2.65 -5.18
C ARG A 72 11.10 2.87 -6.69
N ALA A 73 11.83 3.88 -7.16
CA ALA A 73 11.87 4.22 -8.58
C ALA A 73 12.44 3.07 -9.42
N ARG A 74 13.48 2.39 -8.91
CA ARG A 74 14.07 1.22 -9.58
C ARG A 74 13.17 -0.01 -9.53
N ALA A 75 12.40 -0.17 -8.45
CA ALA A 75 11.53 -1.32 -8.24
C ALA A 75 10.30 -1.33 -9.14
N VAL A 76 9.79 -0.16 -9.56
CA VAL A 76 8.54 -0.08 -10.32
C VAL A 76 8.55 -1.00 -11.54
N PRO A 77 9.50 -0.94 -12.49
CA PRO A 77 9.51 -1.84 -13.65
C PRO A 77 9.38 -3.33 -13.33
N VAL A 78 10.01 -3.79 -12.25
CA VAL A 78 9.89 -5.18 -11.78
C VAL A 78 8.49 -5.44 -11.23
N LEU A 79 7.95 -4.54 -10.40
CA LEU A 79 6.58 -4.66 -9.90
C LEU A 79 5.57 -4.71 -11.05
N LEU A 80 5.81 -3.98 -12.14
CA LEU A 80 4.97 -3.97 -13.33
C LEU A 80 4.98 -5.32 -14.06
N ASP A 81 6.16 -5.89 -14.30
CA ASP A 81 6.32 -7.20 -14.95
C ASP A 81 5.62 -8.33 -14.18
N HIS A 82 5.51 -8.19 -12.85
CA HIS A 82 4.84 -9.17 -12.03
C HIS A 82 3.31 -8.99 -11.94
N LEU A 83 2.73 -7.88 -12.40
CA LEU A 83 1.28 -7.68 -12.38
C LEU A 83 0.52 -8.69 -13.27
N ASP A 84 1.17 -9.19 -14.32
CA ASP A 84 0.61 -10.19 -15.23
C ASP A 84 0.72 -11.64 -14.71
N ARG A 85 1.27 -11.85 -13.50
CA ARG A 85 1.49 -13.17 -12.88
C ARG A 85 0.40 -13.49 -11.85
N ASP A 86 0.24 -14.78 -11.49
CA ASP A 86 -0.81 -15.33 -10.59
C ASP A 86 -0.72 -14.90 -9.09
N TYR A 87 -0.38 -13.63 -8.79
CA TYR A 87 -0.54 -12.99 -7.46
C TYR A 87 -0.74 -11.45 -7.54
N PRO A 88 -1.64 -10.94 -8.41
CA PRO A 88 -1.68 -9.51 -8.78
C PRO A 88 -2.17 -8.60 -7.64
N ASP A 89 -3.05 -9.10 -6.78
CA ASP A 89 -3.75 -8.28 -5.80
C ASP A 89 -2.80 -7.68 -4.75
N MET A 90 -1.81 -8.46 -4.28
CA MET A 90 -0.80 -7.97 -3.35
C MET A 90 0.10 -6.91 -4.00
N LEU A 91 0.57 -7.15 -5.22
CA LEU A 91 1.49 -6.25 -5.91
C LEU A 91 0.85 -4.94 -6.35
N SER A 92 -0.42 -4.99 -6.77
CA SER A 92 -1.17 -3.76 -7.08
C SER A 92 -1.30 -2.85 -5.87
N HIS A 93 -1.48 -3.42 -4.67
CA HIS A 93 -1.50 -2.65 -3.43
C HIS A 93 -0.13 -2.06 -3.11
N VAL A 94 0.95 -2.83 -3.22
CA VAL A 94 2.31 -2.32 -3.02
C VAL A 94 2.61 -1.17 -3.99
N LEU A 95 2.34 -1.37 -5.29
CA LEU A 95 2.55 -0.36 -6.33
C LEU A 95 1.75 0.92 -6.05
N SER A 96 0.49 0.79 -5.61
CA SER A 96 -0.35 1.94 -5.27
C SER A 96 0.25 2.81 -4.14
N HIS A 97 0.97 2.19 -3.19
CA HIS A 97 1.61 2.88 -2.07
C HIS A 97 2.93 3.55 -2.46
N VAL A 98 3.74 2.85 -3.27
CA VAL A 98 5.09 3.32 -3.60
C VAL A 98 5.14 4.24 -4.82
N ALA A 99 4.09 4.25 -5.65
CA ALA A 99 4.04 5.08 -6.85
C ALA A 99 4.19 6.58 -6.53
N VAL A 100 4.95 7.25 -7.41
CA VAL A 100 5.33 8.67 -7.35
C VAL A 100 5.03 9.34 -8.69
N ARG A 101 5.34 10.64 -8.81
CA ARG A 101 4.98 11.47 -9.97
C ARG A 101 5.48 10.88 -11.29
N GLU A 102 6.66 10.32 -11.28
CA GLU A 102 7.37 9.73 -12.41
C GLU A 102 6.62 8.53 -13.00
N HIS A 103 5.82 7.83 -12.18
CA HIS A 103 5.04 6.66 -12.58
C HIS A 103 3.61 6.99 -13.00
N TYR A 104 3.25 8.28 -13.14
CA TYR A 104 1.87 8.68 -13.38
C TYR A 104 1.32 8.12 -14.69
N ASP A 105 2.11 8.13 -15.76
CA ASP A 105 1.69 7.62 -17.07
C ASP A 105 1.54 6.09 -17.04
N ASP A 106 2.41 5.38 -16.30
CA ASP A 106 2.28 3.94 -16.09
C ASP A 106 0.96 3.60 -15.37
N LEU A 107 0.63 4.35 -14.31
CA LEU A 107 -0.64 4.18 -13.59
C LEU A 107 -1.87 4.40 -14.48
N LEU A 108 -1.81 5.34 -15.43
CA LEU A 108 -2.87 5.53 -16.42
C LEU A 108 -2.95 4.36 -17.38
N SER A 109 -1.80 3.82 -17.81
CA SER A 109 -1.73 2.63 -18.66
C SER A 109 -2.41 1.44 -17.98
N PHE A 110 -2.09 1.14 -16.71
CA PHE A 110 -2.72 0.02 -15.99
C PHE A 110 -4.19 0.24 -15.71
N LEU A 111 -4.60 1.46 -15.36
CA LEU A 111 -6.00 1.78 -15.15
C LEU A 111 -6.83 1.54 -16.43
N SER A 112 -6.20 1.64 -17.61
CA SER A 112 -6.84 1.40 -18.91
C SER A 112 -6.72 -0.05 -19.41
N ASP A 113 -5.94 -0.90 -18.75
CA ASP A 113 -5.68 -2.27 -19.21
C ASP A 113 -6.76 -3.26 -18.74
N GLU A 114 -7.69 -3.60 -19.63
CA GLU A 114 -8.79 -4.53 -19.34
C GLU A 114 -8.34 -5.93 -18.88
N SER A 115 -7.12 -6.36 -19.23
CA SER A 115 -6.61 -7.67 -18.82
C SER A 115 -6.38 -7.77 -17.31
N LEU A 116 -6.14 -6.63 -16.65
CA LEU A 116 -5.96 -6.54 -15.20
C LEU A 116 -7.29 -6.63 -14.42
N GLY A 117 -8.44 -6.68 -15.09
CA GLY A 117 -9.74 -6.92 -14.44
C GLY A 117 -10.01 -5.97 -13.26
N SER A 118 -10.31 -6.54 -12.09
CA SER A 118 -10.57 -5.79 -10.85
C SER A 118 -9.33 -5.21 -10.17
N THR A 119 -8.13 -5.72 -10.47
CA THR A 119 -6.87 -5.23 -9.90
C THR A 119 -6.65 -3.74 -10.21
N ARG A 120 -7.22 -3.26 -11.34
CA ARG A 120 -7.25 -1.84 -11.72
C ARG A 120 -7.83 -0.90 -10.67
N ILE A 121 -8.73 -1.38 -9.81
CA ILE A 121 -9.33 -0.59 -8.73
C ILE A 121 -8.24 0.02 -7.84
N SER A 122 -7.14 -0.71 -7.61
CA SER A 122 -5.99 -0.27 -6.81
C SER A 122 -5.32 1.00 -7.35
N PHE A 123 -5.47 1.32 -8.64
CA PHE A 123 -4.82 2.47 -9.28
C PHE A 123 -5.65 3.76 -9.26
N ILE A 124 -6.96 3.69 -8.96
CA ILE A 124 -7.85 4.86 -8.93
C ILE A 124 -7.35 5.92 -7.93
N ARG A 125 -6.98 5.51 -6.71
CA ARG A 125 -6.48 6.43 -5.68
C ARG A 125 -5.14 7.08 -6.03
N PRO A 126 -4.07 6.33 -6.38
CA PRO A 126 -2.80 6.95 -6.73
C PRO A 126 -2.90 7.83 -7.97
N VAL A 127 -3.72 7.48 -8.98
CA VAL A 127 -4.00 8.36 -10.12
C VAL A 127 -4.65 9.67 -9.68
N ASN A 128 -5.68 9.63 -8.84
CA ASN A 128 -6.30 10.86 -8.33
C ASN A 128 -5.31 11.70 -7.50
N ARG A 129 -4.61 11.07 -6.56
CA ARG A 129 -3.65 11.72 -5.65
C ARG A 129 -2.49 12.36 -6.39
N ILE A 130 -1.84 11.61 -7.28
CA ILE A 130 -0.64 12.06 -8.01
C ILE A 130 -1.04 13.07 -9.08
N GLY A 131 -2.10 12.80 -9.84
CA GLY A 131 -2.58 13.69 -10.89
C GLY A 131 -2.88 15.09 -10.34
N ASN A 132 -3.59 15.18 -9.21
CA ASN A 132 -3.91 16.47 -8.59
C ASN A 132 -2.70 17.21 -7.98
N ARG A 133 -1.58 16.51 -7.74
CA ARG A 133 -0.30 17.14 -7.34
C ARG A 133 0.51 17.62 -8.54
N ILE A 134 0.34 16.99 -9.70
CA ILE A 134 0.96 17.42 -10.96
C ILE A 134 0.28 18.70 -11.46
N GLU A 135 -1.05 18.66 -11.54
CA GLU A 135 -1.88 19.76 -12.03
C GLU A 135 -3.24 19.70 -11.34
N GLN A 136 -3.74 20.86 -10.90
CA GLN A 136 -4.99 20.93 -10.14
C GLN A 136 -6.15 20.35 -10.95
N GLY A 137 -6.79 19.31 -10.42
CA GLY A 137 -7.96 18.67 -11.03
C GLY A 137 -7.64 17.59 -12.06
N LYS A 138 -6.38 17.45 -12.50
CA LYS A 138 -5.99 16.44 -13.51
C LYS A 138 -6.34 15.02 -13.09
N GLY A 139 -5.98 14.65 -11.86
CA GLY A 139 -6.31 13.33 -11.33
C GLY A 139 -7.83 13.14 -11.19
N ARG A 140 -8.53 14.18 -10.73
CA ARG A 140 -9.98 14.15 -10.56
C ARG A 140 -10.71 13.92 -11.89
N GLN A 141 -10.30 14.59 -12.96
CA GLN A 141 -10.89 14.47 -14.29
C GLN A 141 -10.81 13.03 -14.82
N VAL A 142 -9.69 12.34 -14.59
CA VAL A 142 -9.56 10.91 -14.95
C VAL A 142 -10.60 10.08 -14.20
N ILE A 143 -10.79 10.32 -12.90
CA ILE A 143 -11.76 9.55 -12.09
C ILE A 143 -13.20 9.85 -12.50
N GLU A 144 -13.51 11.09 -12.89
CA GLU A 144 -14.82 11.47 -13.43
C GLU A 144 -15.15 10.68 -14.70
N GLY A 145 -14.17 10.35 -15.55
CA GLY A 145 -14.36 9.50 -16.72
C GLY A 145 -14.73 8.04 -16.40
N LEU A 146 -14.54 7.59 -15.15
CA LEU A 146 -14.75 6.19 -14.75
C LEU A 146 -16.08 5.96 -14.03
N VAL A 147 -16.89 7.00 -13.81
CA VAL A 147 -18.11 6.93 -12.97
C VAL A 147 -19.19 5.99 -13.51
N ASP A 148 -19.14 5.67 -14.81
CA ASP A 148 -20.05 4.75 -15.49
C ASP A 148 -19.35 3.47 -15.96
N HIS A 149 -18.07 3.28 -15.59
CA HIS A 149 -17.33 2.08 -15.93
C HIS A 149 -17.92 0.85 -15.21
N PRO A 150 -18.12 -0.30 -15.91
CA PRO A 150 -18.81 -1.46 -15.34
C PRO A 150 -18.13 -2.01 -14.08
N GLN A 151 -16.80 -1.95 -14.00
CA GLN A 151 -16.03 -2.49 -12.88
C GLN A 151 -15.48 -1.41 -11.93
N LEU A 152 -15.32 -0.17 -12.40
CA LEU A 152 -14.55 0.86 -11.68
C LEU A 152 -15.45 1.97 -11.09
N SER A 153 -16.72 2.03 -11.50
CA SER A 153 -17.67 3.08 -11.10
C SER A 153 -17.86 3.20 -9.59
N ALA A 154 -17.91 2.09 -8.86
CA ALA A 154 -18.11 2.09 -7.41
C ALA A 154 -16.98 2.85 -6.69
N GLU A 155 -15.73 2.48 -6.96
CA GLU A 155 -14.57 3.12 -6.33
C GLU A 155 -14.36 4.55 -6.84
N ALA A 156 -14.57 4.80 -8.14
CA ALA A 156 -14.50 6.14 -8.71
C ALA A 156 -15.46 7.11 -8.01
N ARG A 157 -16.72 6.69 -7.81
CA ARG A 157 -17.73 7.47 -7.08
C ARG A 157 -17.35 7.66 -5.60
N ALA A 158 -16.76 6.65 -4.97
CA ALA A 158 -16.30 6.75 -3.58
C ALA A 158 -15.18 7.79 -3.43
N VAL A 159 -14.20 7.79 -4.34
CA VAL A 159 -13.09 8.76 -4.37
C VAL A 159 -13.61 10.18 -4.63
N LEU A 160 -14.49 10.36 -5.62
CA LEU A 160 -15.05 11.69 -5.94
C LEU A 160 -15.88 12.29 -4.81
N ALA A 161 -16.55 11.44 -4.03
CA ALA A 161 -17.32 11.84 -2.85
C ALA A 161 -16.47 12.05 -1.59
N GLY A 162 -15.15 11.82 -1.65
CA GLY A 162 -14.26 11.89 -0.49
C GLY A 162 -14.55 10.81 0.57
N ARG A 163 -15.25 9.74 0.20
CA ARG A 163 -15.71 8.65 1.11
C ARG A 163 -14.79 7.44 1.12
N SER A 164 -13.83 7.42 0.21
CA SER A 164 -12.85 6.34 0.08
C SER A 164 -11.84 6.43 1.23
N ARG A 165 -11.72 5.38 2.08
CA ARG A 165 -10.73 5.34 3.17
C ARG A 165 -9.34 5.28 2.51
N ASN A 166 -8.40 6.10 2.98
CA ASN A 166 -6.99 5.88 2.70
C ASN A 166 -6.65 4.50 3.30
N SER A 167 -6.57 3.48 2.44
CA SER A 167 -5.84 2.25 2.70
C SER A 167 -4.36 2.59 2.76
#